data_AF-A0A9W7E7T5-F1
#
_entry.id   AF-A0A9W7E7T5-F1
#
_cell.length_a   1.000
_cell.length_b   1.000
_cell.length_c   1.000
_cell.angle_alpha   90.00
_cell.angle_beta   90.00
_cell.angle_gamma   90.00
#
_symmetry.space_group_name_H-M   'P 1'
#
loop_
_entity.id
_entity.type
_entity.pdbx_description
1 polymer ?
#
loop_
_entity_poly.entity_id
_entity_poly.type
_entity_poly.pdbx_seq_one_letter_code
_entity_poly.pdbx_strand_id
1 'polypeptide(L)'
;MAPPPVPSPPFPGSRILKINYISRLENSSEALSILLRLSREFNPILTDLGYSISRLSEMCCCHAKMGRNLSILGYCMPLGDGLSSRGIYIRLRHPSTHAFLDYGSLAGTMAHEVAHIKHGGHSAEFYEWTDRIQDLHDEVRGNGGKLRNPVNPWNGVEGGGRKVGGGG
;
A
#
# COMPACT_ATOMS: atom_id res chain seq x y z
N MET A 1 2.47 14.96 22.40
CA MET A 1 1.80 13.83 23.07
C MET A 1 1.79 12.67 22.08
N ALA A 2 2.34 11.50 22.42
CA ALA A 2 2.34 10.36 21.51
C ALA A 2 0.89 9.87 21.29
N PRO A 3 0.51 9.44 20.07
CA PRO A 3 -0.84 8.95 19.86
C PRO A 3 -1.05 7.63 20.61
N PRO A 4 -2.30 7.30 20.99
CA PRO A 4 -2.60 6.09 21.74
C PRO A 4 -2.20 4.83 20.94
N PRO A 5 -1.95 3.69 21.61
CA PRO A 5 -1.67 2.45 20.93
C PRO A 5 -2.83 2.06 20.00
N VAL A 6 -2.48 1.62 18.80
CA VAL A 6 -3.46 1.13 17.82
C VAL A 6 -3.86 -0.29 18.19
N PRO A 7 -5.15 -0.63 18.27
CA PRO A 7 -5.57 -2.02 18.48
C PRO A 7 -5.09 -2.90 17.31
N SER A 8 -4.90 -4.19 17.57
CA SER A 8 -4.53 -5.19 16.56
C SER A 8 -5.62 -6.27 16.52
N PRO A 9 -6.40 -6.41 15.43
CA PRO A 9 -6.36 -5.61 14.19
C PRO A 9 -6.81 -4.16 14.39
N PRO A 10 -6.43 -3.23 13.48
CA PRO A 10 -6.81 -1.82 13.56
C PRO A 10 -8.32 -1.59 13.44
N PHE A 11 -9.04 -2.49 12.76
CA PHE A 11 -10.51 -2.53 12.69
C PHE A 11 -10.98 -3.97 12.41
N PRO A 12 -12.25 -4.31 12.71
CA PRO A 12 -12.81 -5.64 12.47
C PRO A 12 -12.69 -6.06 10.99
N GLY A 13 -12.27 -7.31 10.75
CA GLY A 13 -12.11 -7.83 9.38
C GLY A 13 -10.90 -7.28 8.62
N SER A 14 -9.97 -6.58 9.29
CA SER A 14 -8.75 -6.09 8.66
C SER A 14 -7.85 -7.22 8.16
N ARG A 15 -7.43 -7.15 6.90
CA ARG A 15 -6.37 -7.99 6.30
C ARG A 15 -4.97 -7.52 6.66
N ILE A 16 -4.84 -6.31 7.20
CA ILE A 16 -3.60 -5.79 7.77
C ILE A 16 -3.68 -5.91 9.29
N LEU A 17 -2.87 -6.77 9.89
CA LEU A 17 -3.03 -7.13 11.31
C LEU A 17 -2.46 -6.09 12.27
N LYS A 18 -1.38 -5.40 11.89
CA LYS A 18 -0.66 -4.44 12.75
C LYS A 18 -0.24 -3.21 11.98
N ILE A 19 -0.32 -2.05 12.62
CA ILE A 19 0.18 -0.76 12.11
C ILE A 19 1.33 -0.31 12.98
N ASN A 20 2.47 -0.01 12.35
CA ASN A 20 3.65 0.49 13.03
C ASN A 20 4.08 1.83 12.44
N TYR A 21 4.36 2.81 13.30
CA TYR A 21 4.85 4.12 12.92
C TYR A 21 6.02 4.51 13.83
N ILE A 22 6.81 5.49 13.42
CA ILE A 22 8.00 5.92 14.17
C ILE A 22 7.60 7.05 15.11
N SER A 23 7.17 6.68 16.32
CA SER A 23 6.60 7.60 17.33
C SER A 23 7.51 8.76 17.73
N ARG A 24 8.83 8.58 17.61
CA ARG A 24 9.86 9.58 17.95
C ARG A 24 10.10 10.64 16.86
N LEU A 25 9.48 10.53 15.68
CA LEU A 25 9.56 11.56 14.65
C LEU A 25 8.47 12.61 14.85
N GLU A 26 8.73 13.83 14.37
CA GLU A 26 7.76 14.91 14.37
C GLU A 26 6.50 14.53 13.59
N ASN A 27 5.33 15.00 14.03
CA ASN A 27 4.04 14.67 13.43
C ASN A 27 3.78 13.15 13.32
N SER A 28 4.26 12.35 14.29
CA SER A 28 4.03 10.90 14.29
C SER A 28 2.54 10.51 14.36
N SER A 29 1.68 11.36 14.90
CA SER A 29 0.22 11.20 14.82
C SER A 29 -0.30 11.29 13.37
N GLU A 30 0.26 12.17 12.56
CA GLU A 30 -0.09 12.30 11.14
C GLU A 30 0.39 11.08 10.34
N ALA A 31 1.61 10.59 10.62
CA ALA A 31 2.12 9.34 10.06
C ALA A 31 1.18 8.16 10.37
N LEU A 32 0.70 8.07 11.61
CA LEU A 32 -0.28 7.06 12.00
C LEU A 32 -1.61 7.23 11.24
N SER A 33 -2.14 8.46 11.11
CA SER A 33 -3.36 8.74 10.35
C SER A 33 -3.23 8.32 8.89
N ILE A 34 -2.08 8.56 8.26
CA ILE A 34 -1.80 8.15 6.88
C ILE A 34 -1.83 6.61 6.76
N LEU A 35 -1.14 5.89 7.65
CA LEU A 35 -1.10 4.41 7.61
C LEU A 35 -2.47 3.79 7.89
N LEU A 36 -3.24 4.35 8.82
CA LEU A 36 -4.62 3.91 9.08
C LEU A 36 -5.52 4.13 7.86
N ARG A 37 -5.35 5.27 7.17
CA ARG A 37 -6.07 5.57 5.95
C ARG A 37 -5.73 4.59 4.83
N LEU A 38 -4.43 4.36 4.58
CA LEU A 38 -3.97 3.33 3.63
C LEU A 38 -4.56 1.95 3.97
N SER A 39 -4.46 1.54 5.23
CA SER A 39 -5.01 0.26 5.70
C SER A 39 -6.50 0.12 5.42
N ARG A 40 -7.29 1.17 5.73
CA ARG A 40 -8.73 1.18 5.50
C ARG A 40 -9.09 1.14 4.01
N GLU A 41 -8.41 1.94 3.18
CA GLU A 41 -8.69 2.03 1.74
C GLU A 41 -8.27 0.74 1.00
N PHE A 42 -7.18 0.09 1.41
CA PHE A 42 -6.74 -1.17 0.78
C PHE A 42 -7.42 -2.42 1.33
N ASN A 43 -8.04 -2.37 2.52
CA ASN A 43 -8.67 -3.55 3.11
C ASN A 43 -9.69 -4.27 2.21
N PRO A 44 -10.66 -3.59 1.54
CA PRO A 44 -11.58 -4.28 0.65
C PRO A 44 -10.86 -4.94 -0.52
N ILE A 45 -9.81 -4.30 -1.06
CA ILE A 45 -8.97 -4.84 -2.14
C ILE A 45 -8.27 -6.11 -1.67
N LEU A 46 -7.58 -6.05 -0.52
CA LEU A 46 -6.88 -7.21 0.04
C LEU A 46 -7.86 -8.34 0.38
N THR A 47 -9.06 -8.01 0.85
CA THR A 47 -10.08 -9.00 1.18
C THR A 47 -10.53 -9.77 -0.04
N ASP A 48 -10.74 -9.04 -1.13
CA ASP A 48 -11.21 -9.57 -2.39
C ASP A 48 -10.11 -10.38 -3.12
N LEU A 49 -8.87 -9.90 -3.08
CA LEU A 49 -7.70 -10.64 -3.57
C LEU A 49 -7.32 -11.85 -2.69
N GLY A 50 -7.96 -12.03 -1.53
CA GLY A 50 -7.62 -13.08 -0.57
C GLY A 50 -6.27 -12.86 0.14
N TYR A 51 -5.73 -11.64 0.11
CA TYR A 51 -4.42 -11.33 0.65
C TYR A 51 -4.43 -11.11 2.16
N SER A 52 -3.30 -11.42 2.80
CA SER A 52 -3.06 -11.15 4.22
C SER A 52 -1.71 -10.49 4.48
N ILE A 53 -1.69 -9.44 5.31
CA ILE A 53 -0.48 -8.68 5.63
C ILE A 53 -0.33 -8.61 7.14
N SER A 54 0.76 -9.18 7.65
CA SER A 54 0.99 -9.21 9.11
C SER A 54 1.27 -7.82 9.70
N ARG A 55 1.86 -6.91 8.93
CA ARG A 55 2.18 -5.54 9.37
C ARG A 55 2.28 -4.56 8.21
N LEU A 56 1.71 -3.36 8.38
CA LEU A 56 2.04 -2.18 7.59
C LEU A 56 2.85 -1.22 8.47
N SER A 57 4.03 -0.80 8.00
CA SER A 57 4.98 -0.03 8.81
C SER A 57 5.51 1.20 8.08
N GLU A 58 5.64 2.32 8.79
CA GLU A 58 6.51 3.42 8.34
C GLU A 58 7.96 2.95 8.30
N MET A 59 8.70 3.39 7.27
CA MET A 59 10.16 3.37 7.25
C MET A 59 10.73 4.77 7.03
N CYS A 60 11.91 5.02 7.59
CA CYS A 60 12.60 6.31 7.51
C CYS A 60 14.11 6.10 7.41
N CYS A 61 14.79 7.02 6.73
CA CYS A 61 16.26 7.08 6.61
C CYS A 61 16.97 7.06 7.96
N CYS A 62 16.35 7.60 9.00
CA CYS A 62 16.96 7.75 10.32
C CYS A 62 16.75 6.57 11.28
N HIS A 63 15.99 5.52 10.92
CA HIS A 63 15.59 4.50 11.89
C HIS A 63 15.79 3.04 11.48
N ALA A 64 15.83 2.72 10.19
CA ALA A 64 15.94 1.33 9.73
C ALA A 64 17.12 1.15 8.77
N LYS A 65 17.79 -0.01 8.83
CA LYS A 65 18.79 -0.42 7.81
C LYS A 65 18.22 -0.30 6.40
N MET A 66 16.96 -0.69 6.20
CA MET A 66 16.25 -0.59 4.91
C MET A 66 15.94 0.85 4.49
N GLY A 67 15.79 1.77 5.43
CA GLY A 67 15.52 3.18 5.13
C GLY A 67 16.74 3.96 4.63
N ARG A 68 17.95 3.40 4.73
CA ARG A 68 19.20 4.07 4.33
C ARG A 68 19.36 4.19 2.82
N ASN A 69 18.74 3.30 2.05
CA ASN A 69 18.66 3.50 0.61
C ASN A 69 17.54 4.52 0.33
N LEU A 70 17.95 5.71 -0.10
CA LEU A 70 17.06 6.85 -0.25
C LEU A 70 16.16 6.75 -1.49
N SER A 71 16.52 5.91 -2.46
CA SER A 71 15.70 5.70 -3.67
C SER A 71 14.52 4.74 -3.45
N ILE A 72 14.50 4.03 -2.32
CA ILE A 72 13.43 3.07 -2.01
C ILE A 72 12.28 3.80 -1.29
N LEU A 73 11.09 3.74 -1.89
CA LEU A 73 9.85 4.30 -1.34
C LEU A 73 9.01 3.26 -0.59
N GLY A 74 9.12 1.98 -0.95
CA GLY A 74 8.40 0.89 -0.31
C GLY A 74 9.18 -0.42 -0.30
N TYR A 75 8.72 -1.38 0.48
CA TYR A 75 9.24 -2.74 0.45
C TYR A 75 8.23 -3.76 0.98
N CYS A 76 8.06 -4.87 0.25
CA CYS A 76 7.25 -6.01 0.62
C CYS A 76 8.10 -7.22 1.04
N MET A 77 7.65 -7.93 2.08
CA MET A 77 8.23 -9.22 2.50
C MET A 77 7.25 -10.38 2.25
N PRO A 78 7.11 -10.86 1.00
CA PRO A 78 6.20 -11.97 0.69
C PRO A 78 6.60 -13.24 1.44
N LEU A 79 5.60 -14.08 1.76
CA LEU A 79 5.80 -15.41 2.33
C LEU A 79 6.07 -16.50 1.28
N GLY A 80 5.92 -16.17 -0.01
CA GLY A 80 6.12 -17.10 -1.13
C GLY A 80 4.90 -17.95 -1.49
N ASP A 81 3.77 -17.77 -0.81
CA ASP A 81 2.49 -18.44 -1.08
C ASP A 81 1.62 -17.68 -2.11
N GLY A 82 2.07 -16.52 -2.59
CA GLY A 82 1.33 -15.66 -3.52
C GLY A 82 0.12 -14.95 -2.91
N LEU A 83 -0.10 -15.06 -1.60
CA LEU A 83 -1.28 -14.55 -0.90
C LEU A 83 -0.91 -13.73 0.35
N SER A 84 0.26 -13.94 0.93
CA SER A 84 0.56 -13.41 2.25
C SER A 84 1.92 -12.70 2.31
N SER A 85 1.98 -11.67 3.16
CA SER A 85 3.21 -10.92 3.45
C SER A 85 3.46 -10.79 4.94
N ARG A 86 4.72 -10.95 5.34
CA ARG A 86 5.20 -10.66 6.70
C ARG A 86 5.11 -9.16 7.01
N GLY A 87 5.19 -8.32 5.99
CA GLY A 87 4.97 -6.90 6.16
C GLY A 87 5.25 -6.09 4.90
N ILE A 88 4.56 -4.97 4.84
CA ILE A 88 4.78 -3.90 3.88
C ILE A 88 5.33 -2.69 4.64
N TYR A 89 6.40 -2.10 4.11
CA TYR A 89 7.04 -0.92 4.66
C TYR A 89 6.90 0.22 3.66
N ILE A 90 6.44 1.38 4.12
CA ILE A 90 6.26 2.55 3.25
C ILE A 90 7.04 3.72 3.83
N ARG A 91 7.81 4.39 2.98
CA ARG A 91 8.44 5.67 3.30
C ARG A 91 7.39 6.76 3.22
N LEU A 92 6.95 7.24 4.37
CA LEU A 92 5.95 8.32 4.43
C LEU A 92 6.56 9.70 4.18
N ARG A 93 7.89 9.83 4.33
CA ARG A 93 8.57 11.12 4.45
C ARG A 93 9.76 11.23 3.50
N HIS A 94 9.98 12.44 3.00
CA HIS A 94 11.16 12.79 2.23
C HIS A 94 12.43 12.59 3.08
N PRO A 95 13.47 11.90 2.57
CA PRO A 95 14.65 11.55 3.36
C PRO A 95 15.45 12.71 3.95
N SER A 96 15.42 13.88 3.33
CA SER A 96 16.22 15.03 3.77
C SER A 96 15.44 16.02 4.64
N THR A 97 14.14 16.16 4.40
CA THR A 97 13.31 17.21 5.04
C THR A 97 12.32 16.64 6.04
N HIS A 98 12.10 15.32 6.03
CA HIS A 98 11.07 14.63 6.81
C HIS A 98 9.63 15.12 6.57
N ALA A 99 9.42 15.98 5.58
CA ALA A 99 8.11 16.36 5.08
C ALA A 99 7.40 15.13 4.52
N PHE A 100 6.10 15.04 4.74
CA PHE A 100 5.30 13.94 4.19
C PHE A 100 5.24 14.01 2.66
N LEU A 101 5.29 12.83 2.03
CA LEU A 101 4.99 12.70 0.62
C LEU A 101 3.48 12.87 0.39
N ASP A 102 3.09 13.24 -0.82
CA ASP A 102 1.68 13.36 -1.16
C ASP A 102 0.97 12.00 -1.05
N TYR A 103 -0.30 12.04 -0.70
CA TYR A 103 -1.05 10.81 -0.45
C TYR A 103 -1.18 9.92 -1.70
N GLY A 104 -1.23 10.52 -2.90
CA GLY A 104 -1.32 9.78 -4.16
C GLY A 104 -0.08 8.91 -4.39
N SER A 105 1.11 9.49 -4.23
CA SER A 105 2.39 8.76 -4.28
C SER A 105 2.47 7.65 -3.24
N LEU A 106 1.97 7.86 -2.03
CA LEU A 106 1.94 6.84 -0.98
C LEU A 106 0.99 5.69 -1.31
N ALA A 107 -0.18 5.99 -1.87
CA ALA A 107 -1.12 4.98 -2.32
C ALA A 107 -0.58 4.17 -3.52
N GLY A 108 0.04 4.83 -4.50
CA GLY A 108 0.71 4.17 -5.61
C GLY A 108 1.85 3.26 -5.14
N THR A 109 2.65 3.72 -4.16
CA THR A 109 3.68 2.88 -3.52
C THR A 109 3.04 1.68 -2.81
N MET A 110 1.95 1.87 -2.07
CA MET A 110 1.24 0.75 -1.44
C MET A 110 0.74 -0.27 -2.48
N ALA A 111 0.18 0.18 -3.61
CA ALA A 111 -0.24 -0.72 -4.69
C ALA A 111 0.92 -1.53 -5.27
N HIS A 112 2.07 -0.89 -5.52
CA HIS A 112 3.31 -1.55 -5.96
C HIS A 112 3.76 -2.64 -4.98
N GLU A 113 3.79 -2.34 -3.68
CA GLU A 113 4.21 -3.32 -2.66
C GLU A 113 3.20 -4.45 -2.47
N VAL A 114 1.90 -4.19 -2.65
CA VAL A 114 0.87 -5.23 -2.64
C VAL A 114 1.03 -6.16 -3.85
N ALA A 115 1.41 -5.63 -5.03
CA ALA A 115 1.68 -6.45 -6.21
C ALA A 115 2.85 -7.43 -5.97
N HIS A 116 3.84 -7.02 -5.18
CA HIS A 116 4.97 -7.88 -4.78
C HIS A 116 4.58 -9.10 -3.92
N ILE A 117 3.36 -9.17 -3.38
CA ILE A 117 2.87 -10.39 -2.71
C ILE A 117 2.82 -11.58 -3.69
N LYS A 118 2.44 -11.31 -4.94
CA LYS A 118 2.29 -12.32 -6.00
C LYS A 118 3.45 -12.30 -7.00
N HIS A 119 3.96 -11.13 -7.35
CA HIS A 119 4.93 -10.96 -8.43
C HIS A 119 6.29 -10.47 -7.87
N GLY A 120 7.31 -11.33 -7.92
CA GLY A 120 8.63 -10.98 -7.38
C GLY A 120 9.38 -9.93 -8.21
N GLY A 121 9.49 -10.13 -9.52
CA GLY A 121 10.19 -9.22 -10.43
C GLY A 121 9.28 -8.18 -11.07
N HIS A 122 9.87 -7.09 -11.57
CA HIS A 122 9.18 -6.02 -12.32
C HIS A 122 8.94 -6.41 -13.78
N SER A 123 8.14 -7.46 -14.01
CA SER A 123 7.70 -7.87 -15.34
C SER A 123 6.51 -7.06 -15.85
N ALA A 124 6.08 -7.27 -17.10
CA ALA A 124 4.88 -6.62 -17.63
C ALA A 124 3.63 -6.96 -16.79
N GLU A 125 3.49 -8.22 -16.39
CA GLU A 125 2.40 -8.71 -15.54
C GLU A 125 2.42 -8.05 -14.16
N PHE A 126 3.61 -7.74 -13.61
CA PHE A 126 3.73 -6.99 -12.36
C PHE A 126 3.13 -5.57 -12.51
N TYR A 127 3.45 -4.87 -13.60
CA TYR A 127 2.96 -3.52 -13.82
C TYR A 127 1.45 -3.50 -14.10
N GLU A 128 0.95 -4.43 -14.92
CA GLU A 128 -0.49 -4.61 -15.14
C GLU A 128 -1.23 -4.89 -13.83
N TRP A 129 -0.65 -5.71 -12.96
CA TRP A 129 -1.23 -6.00 -11.65
C TRP A 129 -1.20 -4.78 -10.72
N THR A 130 -0.12 -4.00 -10.75
CA THR A 130 0.01 -2.77 -9.98
C THR A 130 -1.01 -1.72 -10.44
N ASP A 131 -1.21 -1.56 -11.74
CA ASP A 131 -2.22 -0.66 -12.31
C ASP A 131 -3.63 -1.13 -11.94
N ARG A 132 -3.89 -2.43 -11.99
CA ARG A 132 -5.17 -2.98 -11.56
C ARG A 132 -5.46 -2.69 -10.09
N ILE A 133 -4.47 -2.81 -9.20
CA ILE A 133 -4.62 -2.48 -7.78
C ILE A 133 -4.87 -0.98 -7.58
N GLN A 134 -4.21 -0.11 -8.36
CA GLN A 134 -4.46 1.33 -8.33
C GLN A 134 -5.89 1.66 -8.80
N ASP A 135 -6.36 1.06 -9.88
CA ASP A 135 -7.73 1.27 -10.36
C ASP A 135 -8.78 0.82 -9.33
N LEU A 136 -8.52 -0.28 -8.62
CA LEU A 136 -9.36 -0.74 -7.49
C LEU A 136 -9.34 0.26 -6.33
N HIS A 137 -8.19 0.85 -6.04
CA HIS A 137 -8.06 1.87 -5.01
C HIS A 137 -8.83 3.14 -5.36
N ASP A 138 -8.76 3.60 -6.61
CA ASP A 138 -9.54 4.73 -7.11
C ASP A 138 -11.04 4.46 -7.03
N GLU A 139 -11.48 3.24 -7.36
CA GLU A 139 -12.88 2.82 -7.20
C GLU A 139 -13.32 2.88 -5.74
N VAL A 140 -12.53 2.32 -4.81
CA VAL A 140 -12.81 2.36 -3.37
C VAL A 140 -12.95 3.81 -2.88
N ARG A 141 -12.08 4.72 -3.35
CA ARG A 141 -12.13 6.14 -2.99
C ARG A 141 -13.36 6.84 -3.56
N GLY A 142 -13.72 6.55 -4.80
CA GLY A 142 -14.92 7.09 -5.45
C GLY A 142 -16.23 6.56 -4.88
N ASN A 143 -16.21 5.41 -4.21
CA ASN A 143 -17.40 4.69 -3.74
C ASN A 143 -17.50 4.58 -2.21
N GLY A 144 -16.99 5.58 -1.48
CA GLY A 144 -17.17 5.67 -0.03
C GLY A 144 -16.53 4.52 0.77
N GLY A 145 -15.42 3.95 0.28
CA GLY A 145 -14.66 2.91 0.98
C GLY A 145 -15.07 1.47 0.64
N LYS A 146 -15.83 1.24 -0.44
CA LYS A 146 -16.31 -0.08 -0.84
C LYS A 146 -15.94 -0.39 -2.29
N LEU A 147 -15.54 -1.63 -2.56
CA LEU A 147 -15.50 -2.15 -3.93
C LEU A 147 -16.93 -2.40 -4.42
N ARG A 148 -17.22 -2.00 -5.66
CA ARG A 148 -18.50 -2.26 -6.34
C ARG A 148 -18.44 -3.59 -7.07
N ASN A 149 -17.32 -3.84 -7.74
CA ASN A 149 -17.10 -5.05 -8.52
C ASN A 149 -15.95 -5.87 -7.91
N PRO A 150 -16.24 -7.03 -7.28
CA PRO A 150 -15.19 -7.93 -6.81
C PRO A 150 -14.27 -8.33 -7.96
N VAL A 151 -12.97 -8.45 -7.69
CA VAL A 151 -11.96 -8.84 -8.66
C VAL A 151 -12.22 -10.27 -9.06
N ASN A 152 -12.67 -10.48 -10.31
CA ASN A 152 -12.63 -11.82 -10.88
C ASN A 152 -11.15 -12.27 -10.89
N PRO A 153 -10.82 -13.45 -10.35
CA PRO A 153 -9.47 -14.00 -10.44
C PRO A 153 -9.17 -14.31 -11.90
N TRP A 154 -8.64 -13.29 -12.60
CA TRP A 154 -7.98 -13.34 -13.90
C TRP A 154 -8.39 -14.52 -14.80
N ASN A 155 -9.60 -14.47 -15.35
CA ASN A 155 -9.81 -14.96 -16.71
C ASN A 155 -9.43 -13.80 -17.60
N GLY A 156 -8.25 -13.88 -18.24
CA GLY A 156 -7.59 -12.79 -18.95
C GLY A 156 -8.57 -11.83 -19.63
N VAL A 157 -8.54 -10.56 -19.22
CA VAL A 157 -9.30 -9.51 -19.88
C VAL A 157 -8.35 -8.84 -20.87
N GLU A 158 -8.70 -8.96 -22.13
CA GLU A 158 -8.09 -8.31 -23.28
C GLU A 158 -7.78 -6.84 -23.00
N GLY A 159 -6.62 -6.40 -23.49
CA GLY A 159 -6.06 -5.07 -23.26
C GLY A 159 -7.03 -3.92 -23.54
N GLY A 160 -7.48 -3.28 -22.47
CA GLY A 160 -8.10 -1.96 -22.50
C GLY A 160 -7.07 -0.87 -22.22
N GLY A 161 -6.07 -0.73 -23.09
CA GLY A 161 -5.10 0.37 -23.00
C GLY A 161 -5.82 1.72 -23.06
N ARG A 162 -5.62 2.55 -22.03
CA ARG A 162 -6.06 3.96 -22.04
C ARG A 162 -5.36 4.69 -23.18
N LYS A 163 -6.08 4.90 -24.30
CA LYS A 163 -5.66 5.84 -25.35
C LYS A 163 -5.68 7.25 -24.77
N VAL A 164 -4.49 7.82 -24.54
CA VAL A 164 -4.34 9.26 -24.30
C VAL A 164 -4.56 9.96 -25.64
N GLY A 165 -5.58 10.81 -25.70
CA GLY A 165 -6.00 11.48 -26.92
C GLY A 165 -4.93 12.42 -27.48
N GLY A 166 -4.71 12.32 -28.79
CA GLY A 166 -4.06 13.37 -29.57
C GLY A 166 -5.06 14.47 -29.91
N GLY A 167 -4.76 15.70 -29.53
CA GLY A 167 -5.39 16.91 -30.04
C GLY A 167 -4.41 17.61 -30.99
N GLY A 168 -4.90 17.97 -32.18
CA GLY A 168 -4.13 18.59 -33.26
C GLY A 168 -3.93 20.09 -33.13
#